data_AF-A0A8T5QMN5-F1
#
_entry.id   AF-A0A8T5QMN5-F1
#
_cell.length_a   1.000
_cell.length_b   1.000
_cell.length_c   1.000
_cell.angle_alpha   90.00
_cell.angle_beta   90.00
_cell.angle_gamma   90.00
#
_symmetry.space_group_name_H-M   'P 1'
#
loop_
_entity.id
_entity.type
_entity.pdbx_description
1 polymer ?
#
loop_
_entity_poly.entity_id
_entity_poly.type
_entity_poly.pdbx_seq_one_letter_code
_entity_poly.pdbx_strand_id
1 'polypeptide(L)'
;TKEIKKVLENLKLGPELVRCQKKKVRAGKGKLRNRKYKTKTGPLIIVSKKCNLQNTAKNLPGVSIVNVSSLNVEYLAPGTQAGRLAVWTQGAIEKMKQDNLFTK
;
A
#
# COMPACT_ATOMS: atom_id res chain seq x y z
N THR A 1 -13.26 4.80 6.14
CA THR A 1 -12.37 3.63 6.42
C THR A 1 -13.13 2.31 6.54
N LYS A 2 -14.31 2.26 7.18
CA LYS A 2 -15.11 1.04 7.38
C LYS A 2 -15.40 0.28 6.07
N GLU A 3 -15.78 1.00 5.03
CA GLU A 3 -16.08 0.43 3.70
C GLU A 3 -14.87 -0.28 3.07
N ILE A 4 -13.69 0.35 3.11
CA ILE A 4 -12.46 -0.24 2.54
C ILE A 4 -12.04 -1.49 3.31
N LYS A 5 -12.19 -1.47 4.63
CA LYS A 5 -11.92 -2.66 5.44
C LYS A 5 -12.83 -3.83 5.00
N LYS A 6 -14.12 -3.57 4.78
CA LYS A 6 -15.08 -4.56 4.27
C LYS A 6 -14.69 -5.07 2.88
N VAL A 7 -14.30 -4.19 1.96
CA VAL A 7 -13.84 -4.58 0.61
C VAL A 7 -12.59 -5.47 0.69
N LEU A 8 -11.60 -5.10 1.51
CA LEU A 8 -10.38 -5.90 1.68
C LEU A 8 -10.64 -7.25 2.35
N GLU A 9 -11.59 -7.32 3.29
CA GLU A 9 -12.06 -8.57 3.89
C GLU A 9 -12.73 -9.47 2.85
N ASN A 10 -13.59 -8.92 1.99
CA ASN A 10 -14.22 -9.64 0.88
C ASN A 10 -13.19 -10.18 -0.13
N LEU A 11 -12.10 -9.43 -0.34
CA LEU A 11 -10.95 -9.86 -1.15
C LEU A 11 -10.04 -10.88 -0.44
N LYS A 12 -10.46 -11.41 0.72
CA LYS A 12 -9.71 -12.37 1.56
C LYS A 12 -8.38 -11.82 2.10
N LEU A 13 -8.23 -10.50 2.18
CA LEU A 13 -7.04 -9.83 2.74
C LEU A 13 -7.13 -9.58 4.25
N GLY A 14 -8.15 -10.12 4.92
CA GLY A 14 -8.32 -10.03 6.37
C GLY A 14 -7.07 -10.47 7.17
N PRO A 15 -6.47 -11.66 6.91
CA PRO A 15 -5.27 -12.11 7.60
C PRO A 15 -4.09 -11.14 7.44
N GLU A 16 -3.97 -10.55 6.26
CA GLU A 16 -2.90 -9.61 5.93
C GLU A 16 -3.08 -8.27 6.67
N LEU A 17 -4.32 -7.79 6.82
CA LEU A 17 -4.62 -6.62 7.64
C LEU A 17 -4.29 -6.84 9.11
N VAL A 18 -4.63 -8.01 9.68
CA VAL A 18 -4.27 -8.37 11.05
C VAL A 18 -2.76 -8.45 11.23
N ARG A 19 -2.04 -9.00 10.23
CA ARG A 19 -0.57 -9.07 10.23
C ARG A 19 0.04 -7.67 10.31
N CYS A 20 -0.51 -6.71 9.57
CA CYS A 20 -0.04 -5.33 9.48
C CYS A 20 -0.43 -4.43 10.66
N GLN A 21 -1.54 -4.74 11.34
CA GLN A 21 -1.98 -4.01 12.53
C GLN A 21 -0.98 -4.08 13.70
N LYS A 22 -0.23 -5.19 13.79
CA LYS A 22 0.80 -5.37 14.82
C LYS A 22 2.04 -4.51 14.51
N LYS A 23 2.21 -3.42 15.27
CA LYS A 23 3.42 -2.58 15.28
C LYS A 23 4.43 -3.08 16.33
N LYS A 24 5.72 -3.01 16.01
CA LYS A 24 6.81 -3.29 16.96
C LYS A 24 7.57 -2.01 17.29
N VAL A 25 8.06 -1.88 18.52
CA VAL A 25 8.99 -0.80 18.88
C VAL A 25 10.34 -1.11 18.23
N ARG A 26 10.97 -0.11 17.62
CA ARG A 26 12.27 -0.23 16.97
C ARG A 26 13.35 -0.44 18.03
N ALA A 27 14.22 -1.41 17.80
CA ALA A 27 15.38 -1.65 18.66
C ALA A 27 16.45 -0.54 18.49
N GLY A 28 17.30 -0.38 19.51
CA GLY A 28 18.44 0.53 19.48
C GLY A 28 18.09 2.03 19.57
N LYS A 29 19.03 2.89 19.15
CA LYS A 29 18.95 4.37 19.29
C LYS A 29 17.90 5.00 18.37
N GLY A 30 17.47 4.31 17.30
CA GLY A 30 16.46 4.81 16.36
C GLY A 30 15.11 5.12 17.02
N LYS A 31 14.81 4.46 18.16
CA LYS A 31 13.59 4.73 18.94
C LYS A 31 13.52 6.15 19.51
N LEU A 32 14.68 6.76 19.77
CA LEU A 32 14.81 8.11 20.34
C LEU A 32 14.72 9.21 19.28
N ARG A 33 14.91 8.87 17.99
CA ARG A 33 14.95 9.84 16.87
C ARG A 33 13.61 9.98 16.16
N ASN A 34 12.50 10.00 16.90
CA ASN A 34 11.12 10.07 16.39
C ASN A 34 10.71 8.94 15.42
N ARG A 35 11.44 7.82 15.38
CA ARG A 35 11.16 6.63 14.54
C ARG A 35 10.88 5.39 15.40
N LYS A 36 10.11 5.58 16.47
CA LYS A 36 9.86 4.59 17.53
C LYS A 36 9.19 3.31 17.04
N TYR A 37 8.29 3.39 16.06
CA TYR A 37 7.54 2.23 15.59
C TYR A 37 8.05 1.72 14.25
N LYS A 38 8.06 0.40 14.09
CA LYS A 38 8.17 -0.30 12.81
C LYS A 38 6.83 -0.97 12.53
N THR A 39 6.18 -0.52 11.45
CA THR A 39 5.00 -1.17 10.87
C THR A 39 5.44 -2.17 9.81
N LYS A 40 4.61 -3.17 9.55
CA LYS A 40 4.86 -4.09 8.43
C LYS A 40 4.32 -3.48 7.14
N THR A 41 4.98 -3.79 6.04
CA THR A 41 4.52 -3.50 4.68
C THR A 41 3.41 -4.48 4.33
N GLY A 42 2.23 -3.94 4.02
CA GLY A 42 1.05 -4.70 3.61
C GLY A 42 0.68 -4.44 2.15
N PRO A 43 -0.59 -4.61 1.77
CA PRO A 43 -1.02 -4.51 0.39
C PRO A 43 -0.86 -3.09 -0.15
N LEU A 44 -0.50 -3.03 -1.43
CA LEU A 44 -0.49 -1.81 -2.23
C LEU A 44 -1.76 -1.77 -3.08
N ILE A 45 -2.48 -0.66 -3.08
CA ILE A 45 -3.65 -0.45 -3.94
C ILE A 45 -3.28 0.60 -4.98
N ILE A 46 -3.49 0.30 -6.25
CA ILE A 46 -3.08 1.15 -7.37
C ILE A 46 -4.34 1.70 -8.04
N VAL A 47 -4.42 3.02 -8.14
CA VAL A 47 -5.58 3.76 -8.67
C VAL A 47 -5.18 4.63 -9.86
N SER A 48 -6.12 4.99 -10.74
CA SER A 48 -5.85 5.81 -11.93
C SER A 48 -5.85 7.33 -11.68
N LYS A 49 -6.57 7.77 -10.66
CA LYS A 49 -6.76 9.18 -10.30
C LYS A 49 -6.59 9.38 -8.80
N LYS A 50 -6.32 10.62 -8.38
CA LYS A 50 -6.35 10.99 -6.96
C LYS A 50 -7.80 10.89 -6.48
N CYS A 51 -8.03 10.09 -5.46
CA CYS A 51 -9.35 9.86 -4.87
C CYS A 51 -9.26 10.00 -3.35
N ASN A 52 -10.41 10.24 -2.71
CA ASN A 52 -10.53 10.30 -1.24
C ASN A 52 -10.03 9.02 -0.54
N LEU A 53 -9.94 7.92 -1.28
CA LEU A 53 -9.25 6.69 -0.92
C LEU A 53 -7.84 6.94 -0.35
N GLN A 54 -7.05 7.86 -0.91
CA GLN A 54 -5.69 8.14 -0.41
C GLN A 54 -5.69 8.62 1.05
N ASN A 55 -6.69 9.38 1.47
CA ASN A 55 -6.81 9.82 2.86
C ASN A 55 -7.11 8.67 3.81
N THR A 56 -7.89 7.69 3.36
CA THR A 56 -8.24 6.53 4.18
C THR A 56 -7.09 5.54 4.37
N ALA A 57 -6.16 5.44 3.43
CA ALA A 57 -4.94 4.62 3.61
C ALA A 57 -4.10 5.08 4.80
N LYS A 58 -4.07 6.38 5.10
CA LYS A 58 -3.28 6.91 6.23
C LYS A 58 -3.72 6.34 7.58
N ASN A 59 -4.97 5.92 7.69
CA ASN A 59 -5.53 5.37 8.93
C ASN A 59 -5.41 3.83 9.00
N LEU A 60 -5.15 3.16 7.88
CA LEU A 60 -5.00 1.70 7.84
C LEU A 60 -3.51 1.30 7.91
N PRO A 61 -3.07 0.61 8.97
CA PRO A 61 -1.67 0.25 9.13
C PRO A 61 -1.23 -0.73 8.04
N GLY A 62 -0.13 -0.39 7.35
CA GLY A 62 0.50 -1.24 6.32
C GLY A 62 -0.13 -1.20 4.94
N VAL A 63 -1.31 -0.57 4.78
CA VAL A 63 -1.96 -0.39 3.47
C VAL A 63 -1.43 0.89 2.83
N SER A 64 -1.04 0.82 1.55
CA SER A 64 -0.60 1.99 0.78
C SER A 64 -1.48 2.15 -0.45
N ILE A 65 -1.85 3.39 -0.80
CA ILE A 65 -2.60 3.69 -2.02
C ILE A 65 -1.77 4.65 -2.87
N VAL A 66 -1.56 4.30 -4.13
CA VAL A 66 -0.69 5.05 -5.05
C VAL A 66 -1.40 5.22 -6.39
N ASN A 67 -1.19 6.37 -7.02
CA ASN A 67 -1.66 6.60 -8.39
C ASN A 67 -0.70 5.89 -9.36
N VAL A 68 -1.23 5.22 -10.39
CA VAL A 68 -0.45 4.54 -11.43
C VAL A 68 0.61 5.46 -12.06
N SER A 69 0.29 6.74 -12.26
CA SER A 69 1.23 7.73 -12.82
C SER A 69 2.39 8.10 -11.86
N SER A 70 2.27 7.76 -10.58
CA SER A 70 3.29 8.01 -9.54
C SER A 70 3.83 6.72 -8.92
N LEU A 71 3.61 5.58 -9.60
CA LEU A 71 4.10 4.29 -9.15
C LEU A 71 5.62 4.25 -9.27
N ASN A 72 6.29 3.81 -8.20
CA ASN A 72 7.74 3.73 -8.13
C ASN A 72 8.20 2.36 -7.60
N VAL A 73 9.51 2.10 -7.71
CA VAL A 73 10.12 0.85 -7.26
C VAL A 73 10.00 0.66 -5.75
N GLU A 74 10.05 1.73 -4.94
CA GLU A 74 9.94 1.64 -3.49
C GLU A 74 8.57 1.09 -3.04
N TYR A 75 7.50 1.47 -3.75
CA TYR A 75 6.17 0.93 -3.49
C TYR A 75 6.04 -0.53 -3.90
N LEU A 76 6.63 -0.94 -5.02
CA LEU A 76 6.55 -2.32 -5.54
C LEU A 76 7.50 -3.30 -4.83
N ALA A 77 8.68 -2.82 -4.43
CA ALA A 77 9.75 -3.61 -3.85
C ALA A 77 10.34 -2.94 -2.58
N PRO A 78 9.55 -2.83 -1.49
CA PRO A 78 10.03 -2.19 -0.27
C PRO A 78 11.18 -2.98 0.35
N GLY A 79 12.33 -2.33 0.53
CA GLY A 79 13.54 -2.99 1.04
C GLY A 79 14.16 -3.96 0.05
N THR A 80 14.10 -3.63 -1.25
CA THR A 80 14.70 -4.40 -2.37
C THR A 80 14.20 -5.84 -2.49
N GLN A 81 13.00 -6.13 -1.97
CA GLN A 81 12.33 -7.42 -2.13
C GLN A 81 11.19 -7.27 -3.13
N ALA A 82 11.33 -7.90 -4.29
CA ALA A 82 10.26 -7.94 -5.29
C ALA A 82 9.08 -8.80 -4.82
N GLY A 83 7.89 -8.54 -5.36
CA GLY A 83 6.70 -9.35 -5.08
C GLY A 83 5.85 -8.83 -3.92
N ARG A 84 5.56 -7.52 -3.88
CA ARG A 84 4.53 -6.98 -2.98
C ARG A 84 3.14 -7.28 -3.52
N LEU A 85 2.22 -7.67 -2.64
CA LEU A 85 0.80 -7.82 -2.97
C LEU A 85 0.22 -6.48 -3.45
N ALA A 86 -0.13 -6.41 -4.73
CA ALA A 86 -0.68 -5.22 -5.37
C ALA A 86 -2.10 -5.49 -5.88
N VAL A 87 -3.06 -4.69 -5.43
CA VAL A 87 -4.45 -4.68 -5.90
C VAL A 87 -4.60 -3.55 -6.90
N TRP A 88 -4.87 -3.90 -8.15
CA TRP A 88 -5.05 -2.95 -9.22
C TRP A 88 -6.54 -2.65 -9.43
N THR A 89 -6.89 -1.38 -9.55
CA THR A 89 -8.22 -1.04 -10.07
C THR A 89 -8.24 -1.19 -11.59
N GLN A 90 -9.41 -1.53 -12.14
CA GLN A 90 -9.58 -1.67 -13.59
C GLN A 90 -9.11 -0.40 -14.33
N GLY A 91 -9.54 0.78 -13.86
CA GLY A 91 -9.11 2.04 -14.47
C GLY A 91 -7.61 2.30 -14.36
N ALA A 92 -6.90 1.72 -13.37
CA ALA A 92 -5.45 1.84 -13.30
C ALA A 92 -4.76 1.02 -14.40
N ILE A 93 -5.28 -0.17 -14.71
CA ILE A 93 -4.79 -1.02 -15.80
C ILE A 93 -5.08 -0.37 -17.16
N GLU A 94 -6.29 0.13 -17.36
CA GLU A 94 -6.68 0.84 -18.59
C GLU A 94 -5.78 2.06 -18.83
N LYS A 95 -5.56 2.87 -17.80
CA LYS A 95 -4.69 4.04 -17.88
C LYS A 95 -3.24 3.67 -18.16
N MET A 96 -2.74 2.61 -17.53
CA MET A 96 -1.38 2.12 -17.79
C MET A 96 -1.19 1.79 -19.28
N LYS A 97 -2.18 1.13 -19.88
CA LYS A 97 -2.18 0.79 -21.31
C LYS A 97 -2.32 2.03 -22.20
N GLN A 98 -3.22 2.95 -21.86
CA GLN A 98 -3.48 4.16 -22.66
C GLN A 98 -2.26 5.09 -22.72
N ASP A 99 -1.61 5.30 -21.57
CA ASP A 99 -0.49 6.22 -21.44
C ASP A 99 0.86 5.54 -21.80
N ASN A 100 0.84 4.27 -22.25
CA ASN A 100 2.03 3.42 -22.43
C ASN A 100 3.01 3.49 -21.26
N LEU A 101 2.46 3.50 -20.04
CA LEU A 101 3.24 3.59 -18.82
C LEU A 101 3.98 2.25 -18.61
N PHE A 102 5.32 2.32 -18.52
CA PHE A 102 6.23 1.21 -18.20
C PHE A 102 6.40 0.13 -19.29
N THR A 103 5.69 0.23 -20.42
CA THR A 103 5.93 -0.56 -21.63
C THR A 103 6.78 0.25 -22.62
N LYS A 104 7.81 -0.37 -23.19
CA LYS A 104 8.58 0.20 -24.31
C LYS A 104 7.81 0.07 -25.61
#